data_AF-A0A7V1LQ14-F1
#
_entry.id   AF-A0A7V1LQ14-F1
#
_cell.length_a   1.000
_cell.length_b   1.000
_cell.length_c   1.000
_cell.angle_alpha   90.00
_cell.angle_beta   90.00
_cell.angle_gamma   90.00
#
_symmetry.space_group_name_H-M   'P 1'
#
loop_
_entity.id
_entity.type
_entity.pdbx_description
1 polymer ?
#
loop_
_entity_poly.entity_id
_entity_poly.type
_entity_poly.pdbx_seq_one_letter_code
_entity_poly.pdbx_strand_id
1 'polypeptide(L)'
;MKSISPDLILTDIPLGKSRFKLWRIKNLDDLVDQVSDDLFNEDERLPYWAELWPSSFALADYILNHAPEIRGKRVLELGCGLGLTAMAVARCAPAEFIATDYESAALRLAAKNFEENGLPQPQWREMDWRHPDLVGTFDLLVASDVAYEQRFFEPLIRLFQKYLAPEGRVLLAEPNRSVARGFFGKLALSGFNFEQKDFPVIQDGHKITVSVYRIIKEK
;
A
#
# COMPACT_ATOMS: atom_id res chain seq x y z
N MET A 1 -27.92 -13.66 -12.20
CA MET A 1 -27.33 -12.38 -11.76
C MET A 1 -26.64 -11.74 -12.95
N LYS A 2 -26.90 -10.46 -13.24
CA LYS A 2 -26.10 -9.72 -14.22
C LYS A 2 -24.73 -9.50 -13.57
N SER A 3 -23.67 -10.04 -14.14
CA SER A 3 -22.30 -9.63 -13.81
C SER A 3 -22.15 -8.18 -14.29
N ILE A 4 -22.31 -7.23 -13.37
CA ILE A 4 -22.03 -5.82 -13.63
C ILE A 4 -20.53 -5.66 -13.37
N SER A 5 -19.73 -5.59 -14.42
CA SER A 5 -18.33 -5.19 -14.27
C SER A 5 -18.31 -3.69 -13.98
N PRO A 6 -17.59 -3.22 -12.94
CA PRO A 6 -17.59 -1.80 -12.61
C PRO A 6 -16.99 -0.99 -13.76
N ASP A 7 -17.56 0.19 -14.02
CA ASP A 7 -17.03 1.11 -15.02
C ASP A 7 -15.64 1.58 -14.59
N LEU A 8 -14.65 1.41 -15.47
CA LEU A 8 -13.27 1.83 -15.23
C LEU A 8 -12.96 3.13 -15.97
N ILE A 9 -12.16 3.99 -15.33
CA ILE A 9 -11.59 5.18 -15.94
C ILE A 9 -10.07 5.13 -15.89
N LEU A 10 -9.43 5.36 -17.04
CA LEU A 10 -7.99 5.50 -17.11
C LEU A 10 -7.59 6.89 -16.63
N THR A 11 -6.71 6.95 -15.63
CA THR A 11 -6.28 8.20 -15.01
C THR A 11 -4.77 8.37 -15.18
N ASP A 12 -4.37 9.55 -15.64
CA ASP A 12 -2.97 9.98 -15.68
C ASP A 12 -2.54 10.51 -14.30
N ILE A 13 -1.47 9.94 -13.75
CA ILE A 13 -0.94 10.25 -12.42
C ILE A 13 0.47 10.82 -12.56
N PRO A 14 0.64 12.15 -12.56
CA PRO A 14 1.96 12.77 -12.52
C PRO A 14 2.56 12.67 -11.11
N LEU A 15 3.79 12.18 -11.01
CA LEU A 15 4.56 12.07 -9.76
C LEU A 15 5.99 12.54 -10.00
N GLY A 16 6.26 13.80 -9.66
CA GLY A 16 7.54 14.44 -9.91
C GLY A 16 7.93 14.39 -11.39
N LYS A 17 9.03 13.70 -11.70
CA LYS A 17 9.51 13.47 -13.09
C LYS A 17 8.92 12.22 -13.74
N SER A 18 8.18 11.42 -12.98
CA SER A 18 7.52 10.21 -13.46
C SER A 18 6.06 10.47 -13.77
N ARG A 19 5.49 9.59 -14.59
CA ARG A 19 4.05 9.55 -14.86
C ARG A 19 3.62 8.11 -14.93
N PHE A 20 2.50 7.81 -14.29
CA PHE A 20 1.83 6.52 -14.38
C PHE A 20 0.45 6.71 -15.01
N LYS A 21 -0.04 5.66 -15.65
CA LYS A 21 -1.42 5.56 -16.10
C LYS A 21 -2.07 4.41 -15.40
N LEU A 22 -3.22 4.60 -14.75
CA LEU A 22 -3.86 3.48 -14.07
C LEU A 22 -5.37 3.55 -14.19
N TRP A 23 -5.95 2.37 -14.40
CA TRP A 23 -7.38 2.13 -14.36
C TRP A 23 -7.83 2.16 -12.91
N ARG A 24 -8.83 3.00 -12.63
CA ARG A 24 -9.54 3.06 -11.34
C ARG A 24 -11.02 2.90 -11.57
N ILE A 25 -11.74 2.55 -10.51
CA ILE A 25 -13.19 2.44 -10.56
C ILE A 25 -13.79 3.85 -10.61
N LYS A 26 -14.68 4.07 -11.58
CA LYS A 26 -15.23 5.40 -11.87
C LYS A 26 -16.23 5.83 -10.81
N ASN A 27 -17.04 4.89 -10.32
CA ASN A 27 -18.04 5.12 -9.28
C ASN A 27 -17.93 4.02 -8.21
N LEU A 28 -17.62 4.41 -6.97
CA LEU A 28 -17.45 3.46 -5.88
C LEU A 28 -18.78 2.81 -5.47
N ASP A 29 -19.90 3.51 -5.68
CA ASP A 29 -21.25 2.99 -5.40
C ASP A 29 -21.51 1.70 -6.20
N ASP A 30 -20.98 1.59 -7.43
CA ASP A 30 -21.10 0.41 -8.27
C ASP A 30 -20.50 -0.85 -7.61
N LEU A 31 -19.51 -0.69 -6.72
CA LEU A 31 -18.92 -1.78 -5.94
C LEU A 31 -19.67 -2.01 -4.63
N VAL A 32 -20.13 -0.96 -3.96
CA VAL A 32 -20.88 -1.07 -2.70
C VAL A 32 -22.18 -1.83 -2.92
N ASP A 33 -22.87 -1.59 -4.04
CA ASP A 33 -24.07 -2.32 -4.44
C ASP A 33 -23.79 -3.81 -4.69
N GLN A 34 -22.60 -4.17 -5.18
CA GLN A 34 -22.20 -5.57 -5.39
C GLN A 34 -21.82 -6.27 -4.08
N VAL A 35 -21.17 -5.55 -3.17
CA VAL A 35 -20.74 -6.09 -1.87
C VAL A 35 -21.93 -6.27 -0.92
N SER A 36 -22.90 -5.34 -0.96
CA SER A 36 -24.05 -5.36 -0.04
C SER A 36 -24.98 -6.56 -0.25
N ASP A 37 -25.06 -7.09 -1.48
CA ASP A 37 -25.85 -8.29 -1.79
C ASP A 37 -25.16 -9.60 -1.33
N ASP A 38 -23.82 -9.63 -1.20
CA ASP A 38 -23.06 -10.87 -0.99
C ASP A 38 -22.53 -11.08 0.44
N LEU A 39 -22.56 -10.09 1.36
CA LEU A 39 -21.73 -10.16 2.58
C LEU A 39 -22.36 -9.54 3.85
N PHE A 40 -22.94 -10.40 4.68
CA PHE A 40 -22.95 -10.22 6.15
C PHE A 40 -21.70 -10.92 6.72
N ASN A 41 -20.54 -10.25 6.71
CA ASN A 41 -19.30 -10.75 7.34
C ASN A 41 -18.70 -9.71 8.30
N GLU A 42 -17.92 -10.19 9.27
CA GLU A 42 -17.37 -9.44 10.43
C GLU A 42 -16.54 -8.19 10.10
N ASP A 43 -16.08 -8.02 8.85
CA ASP A 43 -15.17 -6.94 8.47
C ASP A 43 -15.85 -5.72 7.80
N GLU A 44 -17.17 -5.73 7.58
CA GLU A 44 -17.90 -4.68 6.82
C GLU A 44 -17.09 -4.27 5.58
N ARG A 45 -17.05 -5.14 4.55
CA ARG A 45 -16.12 -5.09 3.39
C ARG A 45 -16.30 -3.88 2.46
N LEU A 46 -16.17 -2.67 2.98
CA LEU A 46 -16.09 -1.47 2.15
C LEU A 46 -14.87 -1.61 1.21
N PRO A 47 -15.04 -1.34 -0.09
CA PRO A 47 -14.02 -1.60 -1.10
C PRO A 47 -12.90 -0.54 -1.09
N TYR A 48 -12.26 -0.32 0.07
CA TYR A 48 -11.19 0.68 0.23
C TYR A 48 -10.03 0.51 -0.75
N TRP A 49 -9.79 -0.73 -1.21
CA TRP A 49 -8.77 -1.05 -2.22
C TRP A 49 -9.01 -0.36 -3.57
N ALA A 50 -10.25 0.04 -3.87
CA ALA A 50 -10.65 0.62 -5.15
C ALA A 50 -10.31 2.11 -5.28
N GLU A 51 -9.84 2.74 -4.21
CA GLU A 51 -9.53 4.16 -4.17
C GLU A 51 -8.01 4.43 -4.20
N LEU A 52 -7.62 5.53 -4.85
CA LEU A 52 -6.26 6.05 -4.72
C LEU A 52 -6.18 6.94 -3.49
N TRP A 53 -5.63 6.40 -2.40
CA TRP A 53 -5.45 7.14 -1.16
C TRP A 53 -4.29 8.14 -1.26
N PRO A 54 -4.36 9.32 -0.59
CA PRO A 54 -3.28 10.31 -0.58
C PRO A 54 -1.92 9.71 -0.21
N SER A 55 -1.92 8.75 0.71
CA SER A 55 -0.74 8.02 1.18
C SER A 55 0.02 7.33 0.06
N SER A 56 -0.69 6.80 -0.94
CA SER A 56 -0.07 6.12 -2.08
C SER A 56 0.72 7.09 -2.95
N PHE A 57 0.23 8.32 -3.15
CA PHE A 57 0.93 9.37 -3.91
C PHE A 57 2.21 9.81 -3.20
N ALA A 58 2.11 10.14 -1.90
CA ALA A 58 3.26 10.58 -1.12
C ALA A 58 4.34 9.49 -1.06
N LEU A 59 3.94 8.23 -0.83
CA LEU A 59 4.88 7.12 -0.75
C LEU A 59 5.51 6.78 -2.10
N ALA A 60 4.73 6.80 -3.18
CA ALA A 60 5.25 6.59 -4.52
C ALA A 60 6.26 7.67 -4.93
N ASP A 61 5.96 8.95 -4.69
CA ASP A 61 6.91 10.05 -4.92
C ASP A 61 8.18 9.89 -4.06
N TYR A 62 8.01 9.54 -2.78
CA TYR A 62 9.13 9.27 -1.89
C TYR A 62 10.05 8.18 -2.45
N ILE A 63 9.49 7.03 -2.84
CA ILE A 63 10.24 5.88 -3.36
C ILE A 63 11.00 6.26 -4.64
N LEU A 64 10.36 6.95 -5.57
CA LEU A 64 11.00 7.39 -6.82
C LEU A 64 12.20 8.31 -6.56
N ASN A 65 12.10 9.19 -5.56
CA ASN A 65 13.19 10.08 -5.17
C ASN A 65 14.31 9.38 -4.35
N HIS A 66 14.08 8.15 -3.88
CA HIS A 66 15.04 7.34 -3.11
C HIS A 66 15.36 6.01 -3.82
N ALA A 67 15.22 5.94 -5.14
CA ALA A 67 15.41 4.71 -5.93
C ALA A 67 16.67 3.88 -5.60
N PRO A 68 17.86 4.47 -5.31
CA PRO A 68 19.04 3.70 -4.91
C PRO A 68 18.85 2.85 -3.63
N GLU A 69 17.92 3.23 -2.74
CA GLU A 69 17.63 2.48 -1.52
C GLU A 69 16.80 1.21 -1.78
N ILE A 70 16.07 1.15 -2.90
CA ILE A 70 15.17 0.04 -3.29
C ILE A 70 15.86 -0.89 -4.28
N ARG A 71 16.78 -0.38 -5.11
CA ARG A 71 17.45 -1.16 -6.13
C ARG A 71 18.14 -2.39 -5.56
N GLY A 72 17.86 -3.55 -6.15
CA GLY A 72 18.45 -4.83 -5.75
C GLY A 72 18.02 -5.32 -4.35
N LYS A 73 16.97 -4.74 -3.75
CA LYS A 73 16.41 -5.20 -2.46
C LYS A 73 15.32 -6.24 -2.67
N ARG A 74 15.10 -7.08 -1.66
CA ARG A 74 13.90 -7.89 -1.52
C ARG A 74 12.82 -7.05 -0.85
N VAL A 75 11.72 -6.81 -1.57
CA VAL A 75 10.66 -5.88 -1.16
C VAL A 75 9.36 -6.64 -0.96
N LEU A 76 8.66 -6.35 0.14
CA LEU A 76 7.28 -6.77 0.37
C LEU A 76 6.39 -5.54 0.54
N GLU A 77 5.34 -5.44 -0.25
CA GLU A 77 4.30 -4.42 -0.08
C GLU A 77 3.02 -5.00 0.54
N LEU A 78 2.45 -4.26 1.49
CA LEU A 78 1.24 -4.59 2.23
C LEU A 78 0.09 -3.69 1.79
N GLY A 79 -1.01 -4.27 1.32
CA GLY A 79 -2.19 -3.53 0.88
C GLY A 79 -1.91 -2.66 -0.35
N CYS A 80 -1.55 -3.29 -1.48
CA CYS A 80 -1.14 -2.56 -2.68
C CYS A 80 -2.29 -1.81 -3.37
N GLY A 81 -3.55 -2.16 -3.10
CA GLY A 81 -4.74 -1.56 -3.71
C GLY A 81 -4.64 -1.56 -5.23
N LEU A 82 -4.77 -0.38 -5.85
CA LEU A 82 -4.64 -0.20 -7.30
C LEU A 82 -3.19 -0.26 -7.84
N GLY A 83 -2.19 -0.41 -6.96
CA GLY A 83 -0.79 -0.65 -7.31
C GLY A 83 0.06 0.59 -7.58
N LEU A 84 -0.37 1.81 -7.19
CA LEU A 84 0.42 3.02 -7.46
C LEU A 84 1.81 2.98 -6.78
N THR A 85 1.84 2.64 -5.50
CA THR A 85 3.10 2.49 -4.74
C THR A 85 3.92 1.31 -5.26
N ALA A 86 3.27 0.18 -5.54
CA ALA A 86 3.87 -0.97 -6.22
C ALA A 86 4.60 -0.60 -7.52
N MET A 87 3.97 0.22 -8.38
CA MET A 87 4.57 0.65 -9.64
C MET A 87 5.80 1.53 -9.43
N ALA A 88 5.80 2.37 -8.39
CA ALA A 88 6.98 3.14 -8.00
C ALA A 88 8.13 2.23 -7.55
N VAL A 89 7.84 1.21 -6.73
CA VAL A 89 8.81 0.18 -6.32
C VAL A 89 9.40 -0.52 -7.56
N ALA A 90 8.54 -0.99 -8.48
CA ALA A 90 8.97 -1.71 -9.67
C ALA A 90 9.91 -0.88 -10.55
N ARG A 91 9.67 0.44 -10.69
CA ARG A 91 10.57 1.35 -11.41
C ARG A 91 11.97 1.46 -10.79
N CYS A 92 12.11 1.16 -9.50
CA CYS A 92 13.40 1.21 -8.82
C CYS A 92 14.23 -0.08 -8.97
N ALA A 93 13.73 -1.09 -9.70
CA ALA A 93 14.41 -2.35 -9.96
C ALA A 93 14.84 -3.11 -8.68
N PRO A 94 13.89 -3.55 -7.84
CA PRO A 94 14.17 -4.46 -6.74
C PRO A 94 14.70 -5.81 -7.27
N ALA A 95 15.40 -6.57 -6.43
CA ALA A 95 15.86 -7.92 -6.78
C ALA A 95 14.70 -8.93 -6.73
N GLU A 96 13.86 -8.81 -5.70
CA GLU A 96 12.63 -9.59 -5.54
C GLU A 96 11.53 -8.64 -5.06
N PHE A 97 10.32 -8.81 -5.57
CA PHE A 97 9.21 -7.97 -5.18
C PHE A 97 7.91 -8.77 -5.08
N ILE A 98 7.34 -8.79 -3.88
CA ILE A 98 6.02 -9.36 -3.60
C ILE A 98 5.08 -8.20 -3.27
N ALA A 99 3.97 -8.10 -4.00
CA ALA A 99 2.90 -7.14 -3.73
C ALA A 99 1.67 -7.88 -3.25
N THR A 100 1.13 -7.46 -2.09
CA THR A 100 0.05 -8.16 -1.42
C THR A 100 -1.16 -7.29 -1.20
N ASP A 101 -2.34 -7.90 -1.24
CA ASP A 101 -3.60 -7.29 -0.85
C ASP A 101 -4.54 -8.39 -0.30
N TYR A 102 -5.52 -7.99 0.51
CA TYR A 102 -6.53 -8.91 1.02
C TYR A 102 -7.53 -9.29 -0.07
N GLU A 103 -7.80 -8.38 -1.02
CA GLU A 103 -8.82 -8.58 -2.05
C GLU A 103 -8.22 -9.00 -3.39
N SER A 104 -8.57 -10.18 -3.88
CA SER A 104 -8.13 -10.68 -5.19
C SER A 104 -8.50 -9.75 -6.36
N ALA A 105 -9.58 -8.98 -6.22
CA ALA A 105 -10.00 -7.98 -7.20
C ALA A 105 -9.00 -6.81 -7.30
N ALA A 106 -8.44 -6.38 -6.17
CA ALA A 106 -7.39 -5.36 -6.13
C ALA A 106 -6.16 -5.82 -6.90
N LEU A 107 -5.70 -7.05 -6.65
CA LEU A 107 -4.54 -7.64 -7.32
C LEU A 107 -4.73 -7.74 -8.84
N ARG A 108 -5.92 -8.14 -9.31
CA ARG A 108 -6.23 -8.20 -10.74
C ARG A 108 -6.17 -6.82 -11.40
N LEU A 109 -6.73 -5.79 -10.76
CA LEU A 109 -6.69 -4.44 -11.31
C LEU A 109 -5.29 -3.83 -11.24
N ALA A 110 -4.54 -4.08 -10.16
CA ALA A 110 -3.14 -3.68 -10.04
C ALA A 110 -2.26 -4.32 -11.13
N ALA A 111 -2.43 -5.62 -11.41
CA ALA A 111 -1.71 -6.29 -12.49
C ALA A 111 -1.99 -5.65 -13.86
N LYS A 112 -3.25 -5.32 -14.15
CA LYS A 112 -3.64 -4.56 -15.36
C LYS A 112 -2.97 -3.18 -15.41
N ASN A 113 -2.89 -2.50 -14.27
CA ASN A 113 -2.21 -1.21 -14.19
C ASN A 113 -0.71 -1.33 -14.45
N PHE A 114 -0.06 -2.43 -14.04
CA PHE A 114 1.33 -2.69 -14.40
C PHE A 114 1.52 -2.89 -15.90
N GLU A 115 0.63 -3.62 -16.56
CA GLU A 115 0.64 -3.83 -18.01
C GLU A 115 0.52 -2.50 -18.77
N GLU A 116 -0.42 -1.63 -18.34
CA GLU A 116 -0.63 -0.30 -18.93
C GLU A 116 0.64 0.58 -18.88
N ASN A 117 1.52 0.35 -17.91
CA ASN A 117 2.78 1.09 -17.75
C ASN A 117 4.01 0.34 -18.29
N GLY A 118 3.84 -0.86 -18.85
CA GLY A 118 4.95 -1.70 -19.31
C GLY A 118 5.93 -2.08 -18.21
N LEU A 119 5.46 -2.24 -16.97
CA LEU A 119 6.29 -2.55 -15.81
C LEU A 119 6.44 -4.07 -15.62
N PRO A 120 7.60 -4.54 -15.10
CA PRO A 120 7.75 -5.93 -14.73
C PRO A 120 6.80 -6.28 -13.58
N GLN A 121 6.08 -7.39 -13.74
CA GLN A 121 5.12 -7.85 -12.74
C GLN A 121 5.84 -8.32 -11.47
N PRO A 122 5.37 -7.93 -10.26
CA PRO A 122 5.80 -8.55 -9.02
C PRO A 122 5.18 -9.94 -8.87
N GLN A 123 5.57 -10.65 -7.83
CA GLN A 123 4.76 -11.76 -7.34
C GLN A 123 3.53 -11.20 -6.61
N TRP A 124 2.38 -11.22 -7.29
CA TRP A 124 1.09 -10.90 -6.68
C TRP A 124 0.67 -11.99 -5.70
N ARG A 125 0.23 -11.61 -4.50
CA ARG A 125 -0.26 -12.58 -3.51
C ARG A 125 -1.44 -12.05 -2.72
N GLU A 126 -2.53 -12.79 -2.76
CA GLU A 126 -3.67 -12.58 -1.85
C GLU A 126 -3.22 -12.97 -0.44
N MET A 127 -3.28 -12.03 0.50
CA MET A 127 -2.78 -12.24 1.84
C MET A 127 -3.53 -11.38 2.85
N ASP A 128 -4.00 -12.03 3.91
CA ASP A 128 -4.40 -11.36 5.13
C ASP A 128 -3.16 -11.09 6.00
N TRP A 129 -2.81 -9.82 6.22
CA TRP A 129 -1.68 -9.45 7.09
C TRP A 129 -1.85 -9.87 8.55
N ARG A 130 -3.06 -10.28 8.98
CA ARG A 130 -3.32 -10.84 10.31
C ARG A 130 -2.77 -12.26 10.43
N HIS A 131 -2.73 -12.97 9.31
CA HIS A 131 -2.29 -14.37 9.21
C HIS A 131 -1.32 -14.58 8.04
N PRO A 132 -0.18 -13.86 8.01
CA PRO A 132 0.70 -13.87 6.86
C PRO A 132 1.47 -15.19 6.76
N ASP A 133 1.52 -15.75 5.55
CA ASP A 133 2.03 -17.09 5.22
C ASP A 133 3.24 -17.06 4.25
N LEU A 134 4.02 -15.97 4.33
CA LEU A 134 5.24 -15.77 3.55
C LEU A 134 6.43 -16.53 4.15
N VAL A 135 7.47 -16.73 3.33
CA VAL A 135 8.72 -17.36 3.73
C VAL A 135 9.86 -16.35 3.64
N GLY A 136 10.75 -16.36 4.64
CA GLY A 136 11.95 -15.54 4.66
C GLY A 136 11.74 -14.16 5.27
N THR A 137 12.63 -13.24 4.92
CA THR A 137 12.63 -11.85 5.37
C THR A 137 12.90 -10.92 4.20
N PHE A 138 12.51 -9.65 4.35
CA PHE A 138 12.62 -8.62 3.32
C PHE A 138 13.50 -7.48 3.83
N ASP A 139 14.27 -6.90 2.91
CA ASP A 139 15.14 -5.76 3.22
C ASP A 139 14.32 -4.46 3.31
N LEU A 140 13.16 -4.45 2.64
CA LEU A 140 12.22 -3.34 2.63
C LEU A 140 10.79 -3.84 2.76
N LEU A 141 10.06 -3.32 3.74
CA LEU A 141 8.60 -3.43 3.81
C LEU A 141 8.00 -2.10 3.37
N VAL A 142 6.95 -2.12 2.55
CA VAL A 142 6.28 -0.93 2.03
C VAL A 142 4.79 -1.01 2.37
N ALA A 143 4.23 0.06 2.91
CA ALA A 143 2.80 0.08 3.22
C ALA A 143 2.23 1.50 3.13
N SER A 144 1.25 1.72 2.24
CA SER A 144 0.51 2.98 2.18
C SER A 144 -0.86 2.80 2.80
N ASP A 145 -1.17 3.60 3.81
CA ASP A 145 -2.52 3.72 4.37
C ASP A 145 -3.10 2.49 5.08
N VAL A 146 -2.25 1.64 5.66
CA VAL A 146 -2.68 0.37 6.29
C VAL A 146 -3.07 0.47 7.77
N ALA A 147 -2.68 1.56 8.46
CA ALA A 147 -2.93 1.76 9.89
C ALA A 147 -4.24 2.52 10.17
N TYR A 148 -5.33 2.16 9.48
CA TYR A 148 -6.61 2.89 9.51
C TYR A 148 -7.58 2.41 10.60
N GLU A 149 -7.41 1.20 11.13
CA GLU A 149 -8.21 0.67 12.25
C GLU A 149 -7.32 0.11 13.36
N GLN A 150 -7.74 0.32 14.63
CA GLN A 150 -6.96 -0.12 15.79
C GLN A 150 -6.71 -1.63 15.82
N ARG A 151 -7.66 -2.42 15.30
CA ARG A 151 -7.53 -3.89 15.20
C ARG A 151 -6.36 -4.34 14.32
N PHE A 152 -5.87 -3.49 13.41
CA PHE A 152 -4.74 -3.82 12.53
C PHE A 152 -3.36 -3.47 13.12
N PHE A 153 -3.30 -2.71 14.21
CA PHE A 153 -2.01 -2.22 14.73
C PHE A 153 -1.09 -3.37 15.17
N GLU A 154 -1.60 -4.26 16.01
CA GLU A 154 -0.84 -5.41 16.51
C GLU A 154 -0.50 -6.43 15.40
N PRO A 155 -1.43 -6.81 14.50
CA PRO A 155 -1.10 -7.57 13.30
C PRO A 155 0.07 -7.00 12.49
N LEU A 156 0.02 -5.70 12.15
CA LEU A 156 1.07 -5.04 11.35
C LEU A 156 2.42 -5.05 12.08
N ILE A 157 2.44 -4.73 13.37
CA ILE A 157 3.67 -4.74 14.17
C ILE A 157 4.27 -6.16 14.22
N ARG A 158 3.46 -7.19 14.46
CA ARG A 158 3.92 -8.59 14.45
C ARG A 158 4.47 -8.99 13.07
N LEU A 159 3.84 -8.54 11.99
CA LEU A 159 4.33 -8.75 10.63
C LEU A 159 5.70 -8.10 10.45
N PHE A 160 5.89 -6.86 10.89
CA PHE A 160 7.19 -6.18 10.82
C PHE A 160 8.26 -6.92 11.62
N GLN A 161 7.95 -7.39 12.83
CA GLN A 161 8.89 -8.16 13.64
C GLN A 161 9.32 -9.45 12.93
N LYS A 162 8.35 -10.17 12.35
CA LYS A 162 8.55 -11.48 11.69
C LYS A 162 9.31 -11.37 10.37
N TYR A 163 8.96 -10.42 9.51
CA TYR A 163 9.42 -10.39 8.12
C TYR A 163 10.47 -9.32 7.81
N LEU A 164 10.71 -8.35 8.69
CA LEU A 164 11.76 -7.38 8.46
C LEU A 164 13.14 -7.99 8.75
N ALA A 165 14.04 -7.95 7.76
CA ALA A 165 15.42 -8.36 7.92
C ALA A 165 16.13 -7.52 9.02
N PRO A 166 17.23 -8.00 9.62
CA PRO A 166 17.92 -7.29 10.72
C PRO A 166 18.29 -5.84 10.40
N GLU A 167 18.81 -5.58 9.19
CA GLU A 167 19.17 -4.25 8.69
C GLU A 167 18.09 -3.66 7.76
N GLY A 168 16.90 -4.27 7.77
CA GLY A 168 15.78 -3.85 6.95
C GLY A 168 15.11 -2.59 7.48
N ARG A 169 14.30 -1.95 6.63
CA ARG A 169 13.42 -0.84 7.04
C ARG A 169 12.00 -1.02 6.54
N VAL A 170 11.05 -0.37 7.22
CA VAL A 170 9.69 -0.17 6.69
C VAL A 170 9.59 1.26 6.18
N LEU A 171 9.01 1.43 5.00
CA LEU A 171 8.50 2.71 4.51
C LEU A 171 6.97 2.66 4.62
N LEU A 172 6.43 3.48 5.51
CA LEU A 172 4.99 3.56 5.75
C LEU A 172 4.49 4.97 5.51
N ALA A 173 3.40 5.13 4.78
CA ALA A 173 2.75 6.43 4.61
C ALA A 173 1.38 6.47 5.30
N GLU A 174 1.12 7.55 6.03
CA GLU A 174 -0.11 7.74 6.80
C GLU A 174 -0.56 9.21 6.72
N PRO A 175 -1.86 9.52 6.49
CA PRO A 175 -2.37 10.87 6.30
C PRO A 175 -2.69 11.58 7.62
N ASN A 176 -1.96 11.26 8.68
CA ASN A 176 -2.05 11.85 10.02
C ASN A 176 -3.43 11.71 10.69
N ARG A 177 -4.11 10.58 10.48
CA ARG A 177 -5.41 10.32 11.12
C ARG A 177 -5.24 10.18 12.63
N SER A 178 -6.22 10.67 13.38
CA SER A 178 -6.21 10.58 14.84
C SER A 178 -6.08 9.14 15.35
N VAL A 179 -6.72 8.19 14.65
CA VAL A 179 -6.67 6.75 14.96
C VAL A 179 -5.25 6.20 14.90
N ALA A 180 -4.45 6.60 13.90
CA ALA A 180 -3.11 6.09 13.67
C ALA A 180 -2.09 6.53 14.72
N ARG A 181 -2.40 7.53 15.56
CA ARG A 181 -1.51 7.92 16.67
C ARG A 181 -1.22 6.77 17.62
N GLY A 182 -2.21 5.91 17.88
CA GLY A 182 -2.05 4.73 18.73
C GLY A 182 -1.11 3.68 18.14
N PHE A 183 -1.01 3.61 16.80
CA PHE A 183 -0.12 2.70 16.10
C PHE A 183 1.35 3.01 16.39
N PHE A 184 1.76 4.27 16.23
CA PHE A 184 3.16 4.67 16.44
C PHE A 184 3.62 4.53 17.91
N GLY A 185 2.71 4.74 18.87
CA GLY A 185 2.99 4.45 20.28
C GLY A 185 3.25 2.96 20.53
N LYS A 186 2.39 2.08 19.99
CA LYS A 186 2.58 0.62 20.09
C LYS A 186 3.82 0.15 19.34
N LEU A 187 4.12 0.76 18.19
CA LEU A 187 5.29 0.47 17.38
C LEU A 187 6.58 0.74 18.16
N ALA A 188 6.69 1.91 18.81
CA ALA A 188 7.82 2.26 19.67
C ALA A 188 8.00 1.29 20.84
N LEU A 189 6.91 0.97 21.56
CA LEU A 189 6.93 -0.02 22.64
C LEU A 189 7.32 -1.44 22.20
N SER A 190 7.29 -1.71 20.89
CA SER A 190 7.60 -3.01 20.30
C SER A 190 9.03 -3.10 19.75
N GLY A 191 9.90 -2.14 20.10
CA GLY A 191 11.32 -2.14 19.75
C GLY A 191 11.60 -1.59 18.35
N PHE A 192 10.83 -0.59 17.91
CA PHE A 192 11.07 0.11 16.65
C PHE A 192 11.27 1.60 16.87
N ASN A 193 12.23 2.16 16.13
CA ASN A 193 12.40 3.61 16.00
C ASN A 193 11.93 4.07 14.62
N PHE A 194 11.48 5.32 14.54
CA PHE A 194 11.05 5.89 13.27
C PHE A 194 11.40 7.36 13.11
N GLU A 195 11.74 7.72 11.88
CA GLU A 195 11.83 9.10 11.41
C GLU A 195 10.61 9.40 10.55
N GLN A 196 10.08 10.62 10.63
CA GLN A 196 8.94 11.04 9.83
C GLN A 196 9.27 12.26 8.99
N LYS A 197 8.70 12.33 7.78
CA LYS A 197 8.75 13.52 6.93
C LYS A 197 7.41 13.76 6.27
N ASP A 198 6.97 15.02 6.28
CA ASP A 198 5.67 15.42 5.76
C ASP A 198 5.73 15.80 4.29
N PHE A 199 4.70 15.37 3.56
CA PHE A 199 4.52 15.60 2.14
C PHE A 199 3.12 16.17 1.87
N PRO A 200 3.02 17.28 1.13
CA PRO A 200 1.74 17.78 0.69
C PRO A 200 1.24 16.98 -0.51
N VAL A 201 0.05 16.40 -0.40
CA VAL A 201 -0.66 15.75 -1.50
C VAL A 201 -1.87 16.61 -1.86
N ILE A 202 -2.05 16.92 -3.14
CA ILE A 202 -3.26 17.59 -3.62
C ILE A 202 -4.18 16.53 -4.23
N GLN A 203 -5.35 16.36 -3.64
CA GLN A 203 -6.39 15.45 -4.12
C GLN A 203 -7.73 16.20 -4.15
N ASP A 204 -8.40 16.16 -5.30
CA ASP A 204 -9.69 16.83 -5.53
C ASP A 204 -9.70 18.32 -5.13
N GLY A 205 -8.58 19.01 -5.35
CA GLY A 205 -8.40 20.43 -5.02
C GLY A 205 -8.07 20.71 -3.55
N HIS A 206 -8.04 19.70 -2.70
CA HIS A 206 -7.71 19.81 -1.28
C HIS A 206 -6.27 19.38 -1.00
N LYS A 207 -5.58 20.15 -0.16
CA LYS A 207 -4.24 19.81 0.33
C LYS A 207 -4.36 18.90 1.56
N ILE A 208 -3.81 17.70 1.47
CA ILE A 208 -3.73 16.72 2.54
C ILE A 208 -2.26 16.55 2.92
N THR A 209 -1.94 16.61 4.22
CA THR A 209 -0.58 16.35 4.70
C THR A 209 -0.44 14.86 4.99
N VAL A 210 0.42 14.19 4.24
CA VAL A 210 0.79 12.80 4.46
C VAL A 210 2.19 12.73 5.04
N SER A 211 2.36 11.95 6.09
CA SER A 211 3.69 11.67 6.65
C SER A 211 4.20 10.34 6.12
N VAL A 212 5.44 10.33 5.63
CA VAL A 212 6.18 9.12 5.29
C VAL A 212 7.15 8.81 6.42
N TYR A 213 7.03 7.61 6.96
CA TYR A 213 7.79 7.09 8.08
C TYR A 213 8.85 6.11 7.59
N ARG A 214 10.10 6.33 8.01
CA ARG A 214 11.19 5.35 7.90
C ARG A 214 11.29 4.64 9.25
N ILE A 215 10.91 3.38 9.31
CA ILE A 215 10.86 2.60 10.57
C ILE A 215 11.97 1.55 10.55
N ILE A 216 12.73 1.44 11.64
CA ILE A 216 13.83 0.48 11.81
C ILE A 216 13.71 -0.23 13.16
N LYS A 217 14.27 -1.44 13.28
CA LYS A 217 14.39 -2.13 14.57
C LYS A 217 15.39 -1.40 15.47
N GLU A 218 15.09 -1.34 16.77
CA GLU A 218 16.06 -0.95 17.78
C GLU A 218 17.20 -1.97 17.86
N LYS A 219 18.42 -1.49 18.14
CA LYS A 219 19.60 -2.32 18.36
C LYS A 219 19.69 -2.76 19.80
#